data_AF-A0A9J6EBS0-F1
#
_entry.id   AF-A0A9J6EBS0-F1
#
_cell.length_a   1.000
_cell.length_b   1.000
_cell.length_c   1.000
_cell.angle_alpha   90.00
_cell.angle_beta   90.00
_cell.angle_gamma   90.00
#
_symmetry.space_group_name_H-M   'P 1'
#
loop_
_entity.id
_entity.type
_entity.pdbx_description
1 polymer ?
#
loop_
_entity_poly.entity_id
_entity_poly.type
_entity_poly.pdbx_seq_one_letter_code
_entity_poly.pdbx_strand_id
1 'polypeptide(L)'
;MKKAFRLSSRKRAFYKSHLEECRVQCAKAPPAPVQSRWNSRIEAVEQHSAYFENYPSLLQQVHQKYGEAECVDSLLKLLSEDSTELRYSMRCIAVFGKKVSSLLKATEGQRVACHKSYIGLFTLWGYLEAASKEDFATQLKRENVAHNEANQIESKMKAAMTKAANKAQVYLEKSNTSQFFKDVRCLDPLQVWCLPQKRTELTGVPQLAEESFALAAERQIYLKTAQELKTNDRDLAPFVSKQQNPGADFDILAFWAGMKQLTPTLSSIALKYLAIPINSVDAERSFSHYGDIVSHKRHFSK
;
A
#
# COMPACT_ATOMS: atom_id res chain seq x y z
N MET A 1 12.61 3.60 -22.56
CA MET A 1 12.40 4.73 -21.61
C MET A 1 13.65 5.27 -20.90
N LYS A 2 14.64 4.46 -20.47
CA LYS A 2 15.79 4.92 -19.64
C LYS A 2 16.72 5.99 -20.29
N LYS A 3 16.79 6.07 -21.62
CA LYS A 3 17.68 7.00 -22.35
C LYS A 3 16.99 8.29 -22.83
N ALA A 4 15.68 8.27 -23.08
CA ALA A 4 14.91 9.44 -23.53
C ALA A 4 14.81 10.53 -22.45
N PHE A 5 14.67 10.10 -21.18
CA PHE A 5 14.39 10.98 -20.05
C PHE A 5 15.49 11.04 -18.98
N ARG A 6 16.73 10.66 -19.28
CA ARG A 6 17.90 11.24 -18.59
C ARG A 6 18.07 12.68 -19.10
N LEU A 7 17.08 13.50 -18.81
CA LEU A 7 17.00 14.87 -19.29
C LEU A 7 18.12 15.65 -18.60
N SER A 8 19.02 16.23 -19.39
CA SER A 8 19.84 17.34 -18.93
C SER A 8 18.92 18.43 -18.33
N SER A 9 19.45 19.26 -17.44
CA SER A 9 18.67 20.33 -16.78
C SER A 9 17.89 21.17 -17.79
N ARG A 10 18.46 21.40 -18.99
CA ARG A 10 17.83 22.11 -20.11
C ARG A 10 16.57 21.40 -20.64
N LYS A 11 16.58 20.08 -20.82
CA LYS A 11 15.40 19.34 -21.31
C LYS A 11 14.30 19.21 -20.24
N ARG A 12 14.66 19.18 -18.95
CA ARG A 12 13.69 19.24 -17.83
C ARG A 12 13.00 20.60 -17.75
N ALA A 13 13.76 21.67 -17.93
CA ALA A 13 13.22 23.02 -17.99
C ALA A 13 12.26 23.17 -19.19
N PHE A 14 12.68 22.68 -20.37
CA PHE A 14 11.84 22.71 -21.58
C PHE A 14 10.50 21.98 -21.39
N TYR A 15 10.52 20.78 -20.80
CA TYR A 15 9.30 20.04 -20.46
C TYR A 15 8.33 20.88 -19.62
N LYS A 16 8.86 21.52 -18.57
CA LYS A 16 8.05 22.33 -17.66
C LYS A 16 7.48 23.56 -18.36
N SER A 17 8.31 24.30 -19.10
CA SER A 17 7.89 25.49 -19.85
C SER A 17 6.79 25.17 -20.87
N HIS A 18 6.93 24.06 -21.61
CA HIS A 18 5.89 23.65 -22.56
C HIS A 18 4.55 23.36 -21.88
N LEU A 19 4.56 22.68 -20.73
CA LEU A 19 3.31 22.43 -19.98
C LEU A 19 2.69 23.73 -19.45
N GLU A 20 3.50 24.69 -19.00
CA GLU A 20 3.03 26.02 -18.58
C GLU A 20 2.41 26.79 -19.75
N GLU A 21 3.02 26.73 -20.95
CA GLU A 21 2.47 27.29 -22.19
C GLU A 21 1.13 26.63 -22.56
N CYS A 22 0.98 25.33 -22.33
CA CYS A 22 -0.28 24.59 -22.45
C CYS A 22 -1.28 24.85 -21.30
N ARG A 23 -1.04 25.88 -20.46
CA ARG A 23 -1.90 26.29 -19.33
C ARG A 23 -2.06 25.24 -18.23
N VAL A 24 -1.12 24.30 -18.10
CA VAL A 24 -1.08 23.38 -16.96
C VAL A 24 -0.68 24.15 -15.71
N GLN A 25 -1.61 24.32 -14.78
CA GLN A 25 -1.33 24.96 -13.50
C GLN A 25 -0.33 24.13 -12.68
N CYS A 26 0.68 24.79 -12.10
CA CYS A 26 1.71 24.15 -11.27
C CYS A 26 2.41 22.96 -11.95
N ALA A 27 2.79 23.12 -13.22
CA ALA A 27 3.48 22.08 -13.99
C ALA A 27 4.70 21.52 -13.23
N LYS A 28 4.73 20.20 -13.07
CA LYS A 28 5.83 19.51 -12.38
C LYS A 28 6.96 19.19 -13.34
N ALA A 29 8.17 19.05 -12.80
CA ALA A 29 9.27 18.47 -13.55
C ALA A 29 8.92 17.04 -14.00
N PRO A 30 9.48 16.54 -15.11
CA PRO A 30 9.19 15.20 -15.59
C PRO A 30 9.58 14.16 -14.53
N PRO A 31 8.72 13.14 -14.29
CA PRO A 31 8.95 12.21 -13.21
C PRO A 31 10.15 11.31 -13.52
N ALA A 32 10.95 11.02 -12.49
CA ALA A 32 12.11 10.15 -12.59
C ALA A 32 11.90 8.93 -11.67
N PRO A 33 11.07 7.96 -12.08
CA PRO A 33 10.68 6.88 -11.19
C PRO A 33 11.86 6.00 -10.81
N VAL A 34 11.99 5.69 -9.52
CA VAL A 34 12.99 4.74 -9.02
C VAL A 34 12.57 3.34 -9.45
N GLN A 35 13.44 2.64 -10.18
CA GLN A 35 13.08 1.35 -10.79
C GLN A 35 12.64 0.29 -9.78
N SER A 36 13.24 0.27 -8.59
CA SER A 36 12.92 -0.71 -7.55
C SER A 36 11.69 -0.34 -6.70
N ARG A 37 11.13 0.87 -6.84
CA ARG A 37 10.03 1.34 -5.99
C ARG A 37 8.74 1.49 -6.77
N TRP A 38 7.78 0.61 -6.49
CA TRP A 38 6.44 0.63 -7.11
C TRP A 38 5.71 1.96 -6.89
N ASN A 39 5.78 2.52 -5.68
CA ASN A 39 5.21 3.83 -5.35
C ASN A 39 5.68 4.93 -6.32
N SER A 40 6.99 4.97 -6.60
CA SER A 40 7.57 5.97 -7.50
C SER A 40 7.12 5.78 -8.95
N ARG A 41 6.90 4.53 -9.39
CA ARG A 41 6.37 4.25 -10.73
C ARG A 41 4.89 4.65 -10.85
N ILE A 42 4.09 4.38 -9.83
CA ILE A 42 2.67 4.76 -9.80
C ILE A 42 2.52 6.29 -9.85
N GLU A 43 3.27 7.01 -9.01
CA GLU A 43 3.29 8.49 -9.01
C GLU A 43 3.71 9.06 -10.38
N ALA A 44 4.65 8.41 -11.07
CA ALA A 44 5.02 8.81 -12.42
C ALA A 44 3.87 8.61 -13.42
N VAL A 45 3.15 7.48 -13.35
CA VAL A 45 1.99 7.22 -14.23
C VAL A 45 0.85 8.20 -13.94
N GLU A 46 0.60 8.56 -12.68
CA GLU A 46 -0.37 9.59 -12.31
C GLU A 46 -0.05 10.93 -12.98
N GLN A 47 1.21 11.36 -12.91
CA GLN A 47 1.64 12.59 -13.58
C GLN A 47 1.54 12.47 -15.11
N HIS A 48 1.94 11.32 -15.67
CA HIS A 48 1.85 11.12 -17.11
C HIS A 48 0.40 11.12 -17.60
N SER A 49 -0.52 10.53 -16.85
CA SER A 49 -1.95 10.55 -17.15
C SER A 49 -2.51 11.98 -17.13
N ALA A 50 -2.12 12.80 -16.16
CA ALA A 50 -2.59 14.19 -16.03
C ALA A 50 -2.15 15.09 -17.20
N TYR A 51 -1.00 14.81 -17.81
CA TYR A 51 -0.43 15.64 -18.88
C TYR A 51 -0.54 14.98 -20.27
N PHE A 52 -1.31 13.90 -20.39
CA PHE A 52 -1.31 13.04 -21.58
C PHE A 52 -1.60 13.79 -22.87
N GLU A 53 -2.61 14.67 -22.85
CA GLU A 53 -3.06 15.44 -24.02
C GLU A 53 -1.98 16.40 -24.55
N ASN A 54 -1.00 16.77 -23.72
CA ASN A 54 0.09 17.67 -24.12
C ASN A 54 1.32 16.93 -24.68
N TYR A 55 1.34 15.59 -24.65
CA TYR A 55 2.50 14.83 -25.13
C TYR A 55 2.73 14.90 -26.64
N PRO A 56 1.72 14.85 -27.51
CA PRO A 56 1.94 14.96 -28.95
C PRO A 56 2.67 16.26 -29.33
N SER A 57 2.19 17.41 -28.84
CA SER A 57 2.82 18.72 -29.10
C SER A 57 4.22 18.80 -28.49
N LEU A 58 4.38 18.31 -27.26
CA LEU A 58 5.67 18.32 -26.58
C LEU A 58 6.72 17.53 -27.39
N LEU A 59 6.40 16.30 -27.79
CA LEU A 59 7.33 15.43 -28.49
C LEU A 59 7.69 15.96 -29.88
N GLN A 60 6.73 16.56 -30.59
CA GLN A 60 7.00 17.25 -31.86
C GLN A 60 8.00 18.39 -31.67
N GLN A 61 7.82 19.24 -30.66
CA GLN A 61 8.76 20.33 -30.39
C GLN A 61 10.13 19.82 -29.91
N VAL A 62 10.17 18.72 -29.15
CA VAL A 62 11.44 18.07 -28.77
C VAL A 62 12.18 17.58 -30.01
N HIS A 63 11.48 16.92 -30.95
CA HIS A 63 12.04 16.41 -32.19
C HIS A 63 12.59 17.56 -33.05
N GLN A 64 11.83 18.66 -33.20
CA GLN A 64 12.27 19.85 -33.94
C GLN A 64 13.50 20.53 -33.31
N LYS A 65 13.52 20.66 -31.98
CA LYS A 65 14.54 21.45 -31.27
C LYS A 65 15.84 20.71 -31.02
N TYR A 66 15.79 19.39 -30.87
CA TYR A 66 16.95 18.57 -30.49
C TYR A 66 17.34 17.52 -31.55
N GLY A 67 16.63 17.49 -32.69
CA GLY A 67 16.88 16.57 -33.79
C GLY A 67 16.30 15.18 -33.57
N GLU A 68 16.54 14.31 -34.55
CA GLU A 68 16.09 12.91 -34.56
C GLU A 68 16.63 12.16 -33.34
N ALA A 69 15.71 11.54 -32.62
CA ALA A 69 16.04 10.65 -31.53
C ALA A 69 15.09 9.47 -31.65
N GLU A 70 15.64 8.29 -31.95
CA GLU A 70 14.92 7.02 -32.11
C GLU A 70 13.87 6.80 -31.00
N CYS A 71 14.18 7.24 -29.78
CA CYS A 71 13.27 7.16 -28.64
C CYS A 71 12.07 8.12 -28.68
N VAL A 72 12.21 9.31 -29.28
CA VAL A 72 11.12 10.27 -29.50
C VAL A 72 10.24 9.77 -30.63
N ASP A 73 10.83 9.24 -31.71
CA ASP A 73 10.10 8.70 -32.85
C ASP A 73 9.28 7.47 -32.44
N SER A 74 9.87 6.59 -31.62
CA SER A 74 9.16 5.47 -31.00
C SER A 74 7.98 5.91 -30.14
N LEU A 75 8.11 7.02 -29.40
CA LEU A 75 7.03 7.54 -28.55
C LEU A 75 5.93 8.22 -29.37
N LEU A 76 6.30 8.95 -30.42
CA LEU A 76 5.33 9.54 -31.36
C LEU A 76 4.54 8.44 -32.06
N LYS A 77 5.21 7.37 -32.52
CA LYS A 77 4.56 6.18 -33.09
C LYS A 77 3.59 5.52 -32.11
N LEU A 78 4.01 5.32 -30.86
CA LEU A 78 3.14 4.77 -29.81
C LEU A 78 1.90 5.64 -29.55
N LEU A 79 2.07 6.98 -29.52
CA LEU A 79 0.96 7.91 -29.34
C LEU A 79 0.06 8.03 -30.58
N SER A 80 0.51 7.63 -31.77
CA SER A 80 -0.33 7.60 -32.97
C SER A 80 -1.07 6.26 -33.12
N GLU A 81 -0.44 5.14 -32.78
CA GLU A 81 -1.00 3.81 -32.99
C GLU A 81 -1.90 3.35 -31.83
N ASP A 82 -1.50 3.62 -30.59
CA ASP A 82 -2.16 3.11 -29.37
C ASP A 82 -2.62 4.22 -28.41
N SER A 83 -2.88 5.43 -28.94
CA SER A 83 -3.18 6.63 -28.12
C SER A 83 -4.28 6.40 -27.10
N THR A 84 -5.40 5.85 -27.56
CA THR A 84 -6.59 5.61 -26.77
C THR A 84 -6.31 4.58 -25.68
N GLU A 85 -5.77 3.41 -26.04
CA GLU A 85 -5.43 2.36 -25.08
C GLU A 85 -4.44 2.85 -24.03
N LEU A 86 -3.39 3.57 -24.45
CA LEU A 86 -2.38 4.09 -23.55
C LEU A 86 -2.98 5.11 -22.58
N ARG A 87 -3.81 6.04 -23.07
CA ARG A 87 -4.50 7.04 -22.26
C ARG A 87 -5.35 6.39 -21.16
N TYR A 88 -6.19 5.43 -21.52
CA TYR A 88 -7.10 4.80 -20.57
C TYR A 88 -6.39 3.84 -19.63
N SER A 89 -5.36 3.13 -20.10
CA SER A 89 -4.52 2.31 -19.23
C SER A 89 -3.82 3.17 -18.18
N MET A 90 -3.26 4.32 -18.57
CA MET A 90 -2.65 5.27 -17.64
C MET A 90 -3.67 5.83 -16.64
N ARG A 91 -4.88 6.21 -17.09
CA ARG A 91 -5.95 6.69 -16.20
C ARG A 91 -6.37 5.61 -15.19
N CYS A 92 -6.55 4.37 -15.63
CA CYS A 92 -6.86 3.26 -14.75
C CYS A 92 -5.77 3.09 -13.68
N ILE A 93 -4.50 3.04 -14.09
CA ILE A 93 -3.37 2.95 -13.15
C ILE A 93 -3.32 4.17 -12.23
N ALA A 94 -3.62 5.37 -12.69
CA ALA A 94 -3.64 6.57 -11.84
C ALA A 94 -4.74 6.50 -10.77
N VAL A 95 -5.92 6.02 -11.12
CA VAL A 95 -7.06 5.88 -10.18
C VAL A 95 -6.78 4.76 -9.17
N PHE A 96 -6.46 3.56 -9.64
CA PHE A 96 -6.27 2.39 -8.77
C PHE A 96 -4.92 2.41 -8.06
N GLY A 97 -3.89 2.91 -8.74
CA GLY A 97 -2.53 2.99 -8.24
C GLY A 97 -2.41 3.86 -7.00
N LYS A 98 -3.20 4.94 -6.88
CA LYS A 98 -3.18 5.78 -5.67
C LYS A 98 -3.53 4.97 -4.41
N LYS A 99 -4.53 4.11 -4.50
CA LYS A 99 -4.92 3.23 -3.38
C LYS A 99 -3.85 2.19 -3.11
N VAL A 100 -3.33 1.53 -4.15
CA VAL A 100 -2.19 0.60 -4.04
C VAL A 100 -0.99 1.29 -3.37
N SER A 101 -0.67 2.52 -3.77
CA SER A 101 0.46 3.27 -3.24
C SER A 101 0.27 3.66 -1.78
N SER A 102 -0.95 4.06 -1.39
CA SER A 102 -1.28 4.33 0.01
C SER A 102 -1.09 3.10 0.91
N LEU A 103 -1.48 1.92 0.42
CA LEU A 103 -1.33 0.66 1.13
C LEU A 103 0.13 0.22 1.21
N LEU A 104 0.89 0.35 0.12
CA LEU A 104 2.33 0.12 0.12
C LEU A 104 3.05 1.05 1.10
N LYS A 105 2.74 2.35 1.09
CA LYS A 105 3.30 3.33 2.05
C LYS A 105 2.98 2.98 3.50
N ALA A 106 1.75 2.52 3.77
CA ALA A 106 1.37 2.06 5.11
C ALA A 106 2.17 0.83 5.55
N THR A 107 2.46 -0.10 4.62
CA THR A 107 3.29 -1.29 4.93
C THR A 107 4.80 -1.01 4.97
N GLU A 108 5.27 0.04 4.30
CA GLU A 108 6.66 0.51 4.32
C GLU A 108 6.98 1.42 5.52
N GLY A 109 5.96 1.81 6.31
CA GLY A 109 6.14 2.64 7.48
C GLY A 109 6.87 1.92 8.62
N GLN A 110 7.68 2.64 9.38
CA GLN A 110 8.46 2.13 10.52
C GLN A 110 7.64 1.87 11.80
N ARG A 111 6.32 1.82 11.71
CA ARG A 111 5.44 1.65 12.88
C ARG A 111 4.94 0.20 12.97
N VAL A 112 4.73 -0.24 14.20
CA VAL A 112 4.09 -1.52 14.52
C VAL A 112 2.68 -1.57 13.90
N ALA A 113 2.54 -2.33 12.82
CA ALA A 113 1.33 -2.37 12.01
C ALA A 113 1.02 -3.77 11.43
N CYS A 114 1.55 -4.84 12.01
CA CYS A 114 1.25 -6.22 11.58
C CYS A 114 -0.26 -6.51 11.65
N HIS A 115 -0.94 -6.06 12.70
CA HIS A 115 -2.40 -6.13 12.87
C HIS A 115 -3.20 -5.31 11.85
N LYS A 116 -2.59 -4.38 11.09
CA LYS A 116 -3.26 -3.62 10.02
C LYS A 116 -2.99 -4.21 8.63
N SER A 117 -1.96 -5.05 8.51
CA SER A 117 -1.44 -5.52 7.22
C SER A 117 -2.45 -6.39 6.47
N TYR A 118 -3.15 -7.29 7.17
CA TYR A 118 -4.19 -8.11 6.54
C TYR A 118 -5.34 -7.28 6.01
N ILE A 119 -5.85 -6.29 6.78
CA ILE A 119 -6.91 -5.40 6.30
C ILE A 119 -6.45 -4.62 5.07
N GLY A 120 -5.20 -4.15 5.05
CA GLY A 120 -4.65 -3.47 3.89
C GLY A 120 -4.68 -4.36 2.64
N LEU A 121 -4.19 -5.59 2.73
CA LEU A 121 -4.20 -6.57 1.62
C LEU A 121 -5.62 -6.98 1.21
N PHE A 122 -6.51 -7.23 2.18
CA PHE A 122 -7.91 -7.57 1.92
C PHE A 122 -8.65 -6.43 1.23
N THR A 123 -8.42 -5.19 1.67
CA THR A 123 -8.95 -3.98 1.04
C THR A 123 -8.44 -3.86 -0.39
N LEU A 124 -7.14 -4.04 -0.63
CA LEU A 124 -6.56 -4.02 -1.98
C LEU A 124 -7.23 -5.04 -2.89
N TRP A 125 -7.38 -6.27 -2.42
CA TRP A 125 -8.05 -7.34 -3.17
C TRP A 125 -9.48 -6.95 -3.54
N GLY A 126 -10.29 -6.50 -2.58
CA GLY A 126 -11.66 -6.07 -2.84
C GLY A 126 -11.75 -4.92 -3.84
N TYR A 127 -10.82 -3.96 -3.80
CA TYR A 127 -10.76 -2.90 -4.81
C TYR A 127 -10.40 -3.42 -6.21
N LEU A 128 -9.46 -4.36 -6.33
CA LEU A 128 -9.08 -4.97 -7.60
C LEU A 128 -10.20 -5.83 -8.18
N GLU A 129 -10.96 -6.50 -7.32
CA GLU A 129 -12.14 -7.28 -7.71
C GLU A 129 -13.29 -6.39 -8.17
N ALA A 130 -13.53 -5.25 -7.51
CA ALA A 130 -14.49 -4.26 -7.98
C ALA A 130 -14.05 -3.70 -9.36
N ALA A 131 -12.77 -3.35 -9.49
CA ALA A 131 -12.20 -2.84 -10.75
C ALA A 131 -12.31 -3.83 -11.91
N SER A 132 -12.27 -5.14 -11.67
CA SER A 132 -12.43 -6.13 -12.74
C SER A 132 -13.88 -6.29 -13.22
N LYS A 133 -14.84 -5.80 -12.44
CA LYS A 133 -16.28 -5.82 -12.75
C LYS A 133 -16.79 -4.50 -13.32
N GLU A 134 -15.98 -3.44 -13.29
CA GLU A 134 -16.34 -2.12 -13.79
C GLU A 134 -16.70 -2.13 -15.28
N ASP A 135 -17.71 -1.36 -15.67
CA ASP A 135 -18.12 -1.18 -17.07
C ASP A 135 -17.34 -0.04 -17.72
N PHE A 136 -16.08 -0.34 -18.05
CA PHE A 136 -15.22 0.62 -18.76
C PHE A 136 -15.78 0.98 -20.14
N ALA A 137 -16.47 0.07 -20.84
CA ALA A 137 -16.98 0.34 -22.18
C ALA A 137 -18.04 1.45 -22.18
N THR A 138 -18.92 1.51 -21.18
CA THR A 138 -19.88 2.61 -21.06
C THR A 138 -19.17 3.96 -20.84
N GLN A 139 -18.11 4.00 -20.03
CA GLN A 139 -17.32 5.22 -19.86
C GLN A 139 -16.63 5.65 -21.16
N LEU A 140 -16.02 4.69 -21.86
CA LEU A 140 -15.32 4.92 -23.14
C LEU A 140 -16.27 5.44 -24.23
N LYS A 141 -17.50 4.90 -24.30
CA LYS A 141 -18.53 5.37 -25.23
C LYS A 141 -18.94 6.82 -24.97
N ARG A 142 -19.03 7.25 -23.71
CA ARG A 142 -19.30 8.67 -23.36
C ARG A 142 -18.20 9.61 -23.83
N GLU A 143 -16.97 9.10 -23.96
CA GLU A 143 -15.82 9.82 -24.49
C GLU A 143 -15.65 9.65 -26.02
N ASN A 144 -16.70 9.19 -26.72
CA ASN A 144 -16.74 8.99 -28.18
C ASN A 144 -15.70 7.99 -28.73
N VAL A 145 -15.26 7.03 -27.93
CA VAL A 145 -14.39 5.94 -28.40
C VAL A 145 -15.20 4.95 -29.24
N ALA A 146 -14.64 4.48 -30.35
CA ALA A 146 -15.29 3.52 -31.23
C ALA A 146 -15.66 2.22 -30.48
N HIS A 147 -16.81 1.62 -30.81
CA HIS A 147 -17.36 0.50 -30.03
C HIS A 147 -16.41 -0.71 -29.94
N ASN A 148 -15.78 -1.07 -31.05
CA ASN A 148 -14.81 -2.17 -31.13
C ASN A 148 -13.56 -1.90 -30.27
N GLU A 149 -13.01 -0.69 -30.35
CA GLU A 149 -11.85 -0.24 -29.59
C GLU A 149 -12.17 -0.19 -28.09
N ALA A 150 -13.34 0.33 -27.72
CA ALA A 150 -13.80 0.38 -26.34
C ALA A 150 -13.90 -1.01 -25.71
N ASN A 151 -14.48 -1.98 -26.42
CA ASN A 151 -14.59 -3.36 -25.94
C ASN A 151 -13.21 -4.04 -25.83
N GLN A 152 -12.29 -3.74 -26.74
CA GLN A 152 -10.92 -4.29 -26.70
C GLN A 152 -10.16 -3.77 -25.47
N ILE A 153 -10.23 -2.46 -25.21
CA ILE A 153 -9.61 -1.82 -24.04
C ILE A 153 -10.23 -2.38 -22.74
N GLU A 154 -11.56 -2.46 -22.68
CA GLU A 154 -12.27 -3.03 -21.53
C GLU A 154 -11.80 -4.46 -21.24
N SER A 155 -11.76 -5.33 -22.27
CA SER A 155 -11.33 -6.72 -22.12
C SER A 155 -9.91 -6.81 -21.55
N LYS A 156 -8.97 -6.01 -22.06
CA LYS A 156 -7.60 -5.95 -21.55
C LYS A 156 -7.54 -5.47 -20.09
N MET A 157 -8.29 -4.42 -19.74
CA MET A 157 -8.33 -3.89 -18.38
C MET A 157 -8.93 -4.89 -17.40
N LYS A 158 -10.07 -5.52 -17.74
CA LYS A 158 -10.71 -6.56 -16.93
C LYS A 158 -9.79 -7.77 -16.74
N ALA A 159 -9.09 -8.21 -17.78
CA ALA A 159 -8.12 -9.29 -17.68
C ALA A 159 -6.95 -8.94 -16.75
N ALA A 160 -6.41 -7.72 -16.85
CA ALA A 160 -5.32 -7.25 -15.98
C ALA A 160 -5.76 -7.16 -14.51
N MET A 161 -6.93 -6.57 -14.23
CA MET A 161 -7.47 -6.43 -12.88
C MET A 161 -7.83 -7.79 -12.28
N THR A 162 -8.48 -8.68 -13.04
CA THR A 162 -8.76 -10.06 -12.62
C THR A 162 -7.47 -10.80 -12.26
N LYS A 163 -6.42 -10.68 -13.09
CA LYS A 163 -5.13 -11.32 -12.81
C LYS A 163 -4.49 -10.76 -11.54
N ALA A 164 -4.59 -9.46 -11.29
CA ALA A 164 -4.09 -8.84 -10.07
C ALA A 164 -4.90 -9.26 -8.82
N ALA A 165 -6.23 -9.27 -8.92
CA ALA A 165 -7.14 -9.71 -7.87
C ALA A 165 -6.88 -11.18 -7.49
N ASN A 166 -6.80 -12.08 -8.47
CA ASN A 166 -6.53 -13.50 -8.23
C ASN A 166 -5.17 -13.71 -7.53
N LYS A 167 -4.14 -12.94 -7.93
CA LYS A 167 -2.85 -12.98 -7.23
C LYS A 167 -2.98 -12.53 -5.78
N ALA A 168 -3.64 -11.40 -5.53
CA ALA A 168 -3.86 -10.89 -4.18
C ALA A 168 -4.65 -11.89 -3.31
N GLN A 169 -5.66 -12.52 -3.88
CA GLN A 169 -6.45 -13.58 -3.23
C GLN A 169 -5.59 -14.78 -2.85
N VAL A 170 -4.74 -15.27 -3.77
CA VAL A 170 -3.83 -16.39 -3.49
C VAL A 170 -2.91 -16.07 -2.31
N TYR A 171 -2.38 -14.84 -2.22
CA TYR A 171 -1.58 -14.43 -1.07
C TYR A 171 -2.42 -14.38 0.21
N LEU A 172 -3.67 -13.90 0.13
CA LEU A 172 -4.56 -13.83 1.29
C LEU A 172 -4.90 -15.21 1.86
N GLU A 173 -5.13 -16.20 0.99
CA GLU A 173 -5.62 -17.53 1.36
C GLU A 173 -4.50 -18.53 1.65
N LYS A 174 -3.40 -18.52 0.88
CA LYS A 174 -2.39 -19.59 0.92
C LYS A 174 -1.12 -19.23 1.69
N SER A 175 -0.92 -17.96 2.04
CA SER A 175 0.29 -17.55 2.74
C SER A 175 0.14 -17.71 4.25
N ASN A 176 1.06 -18.46 4.87
CA ASN A 176 1.17 -18.52 6.33
C ASN A 176 1.34 -17.13 6.96
N THR A 177 2.03 -16.21 6.26
CA THR A 177 2.21 -14.82 6.69
C THR A 177 0.89 -14.06 6.68
N SER A 178 0.04 -14.29 5.66
CA SER A 178 -1.30 -13.70 5.62
C SER A 178 -2.16 -14.23 6.77
N GLN A 179 -2.13 -15.53 7.04
CA GLN A 179 -2.85 -16.13 8.15
C GLN A 179 -2.37 -15.57 9.50
N PHE A 180 -1.06 -15.38 9.69
CA PHE A 180 -0.51 -14.68 10.84
C PHE A 180 -1.09 -13.26 10.98
N PHE A 181 -1.03 -12.44 9.93
CA PHE A 181 -1.59 -11.10 9.96
C PHE A 181 -3.11 -11.08 10.16
N LYS A 182 -3.81 -12.11 9.70
CA LYS A 182 -5.25 -12.29 9.91
C LYS A 182 -5.57 -12.50 11.38
N ASP A 183 -4.79 -13.35 12.05
CA ASP A 183 -5.04 -13.78 13.41
C ASP A 183 -4.54 -12.77 14.44
N VAL A 184 -3.42 -12.09 14.19
CA VAL A 184 -2.89 -11.08 15.11
C VAL A 184 -3.85 -9.90 15.32
N ARG A 185 -4.82 -9.70 14.42
CA ARG A 185 -5.93 -8.74 14.58
C ARG A 185 -6.77 -8.99 15.82
N CYS A 186 -6.81 -10.21 16.34
CA CYS A 186 -7.57 -10.50 17.56
C CYS A 186 -7.00 -9.80 18.80
N LEU A 187 -5.75 -9.32 18.71
CA LEU A 187 -5.08 -8.53 19.72
C LEU A 187 -5.28 -7.02 19.53
N ASP A 188 -5.96 -6.58 18.47
CA ASP A 188 -6.37 -5.18 18.31
C ASP A 188 -7.79 -4.99 18.85
N PRO A 189 -7.98 -4.22 19.94
CA PRO A 189 -9.30 -3.98 20.51
C PRO A 189 -10.27 -3.31 19.53
N LEU A 190 -9.76 -2.62 18.51
CA LEU A 190 -10.56 -1.98 17.47
C LEU A 190 -11.01 -2.96 16.37
N GLN A 191 -10.38 -4.14 16.26
CA GLN A 191 -10.65 -5.11 15.19
C GLN A 191 -11.20 -6.46 15.68
N VAL A 192 -11.01 -6.80 16.96
CA VAL A 192 -11.37 -8.11 17.54
C VAL A 192 -12.84 -8.49 17.29
N TRP A 193 -13.72 -7.50 17.15
CA TRP A 193 -15.16 -7.67 16.89
C TRP A 193 -15.49 -8.21 15.51
N CYS A 194 -14.59 -8.05 14.54
CA CYS A 194 -14.79 -8.48 13.15
C CYS A 194 -14.19 -9.86 12.88
N LEU A 195 -13.79 -10.60 13.92
CA LEU A 195 -13.08 -11.87 13.82
C LEU A 195 -13.90 -13.04 14.37
N PRO A 196 -13.69 -14.25 13.86
CA PRO A 196 -14.23 -15.45 14.46
C PRO A 196 -13.78 -15.58 15.93
N GLN A 197 -14.70 -15.94 16.82
CA GLN A 197 -14.41 -16.02 18.25
C GLN A 197 -13.72 -17.34 18.68
N LYS A 198 -13.74 -18.36 17.80
CA LYS A 198 -13.24 -19.71 18.09
C LYS A 198 -11.71 -19.75 18.13
N ARG A 199 -11.14 -20.28 19.22
CA ARG A 199 -9.68 -20.36 19.44
C ARG A 199 -8.96 -21.27 18.45
N THR A 200 -9.61 -22.35 18.03
CA THR A 200 -9.08 -23.35 17.10
C THR A 200 -8.78 -22.79 15.71
N GLU A 201 -9.24 -21.58 15.41
CA GLU A 201 -9.06 -20.91 14.12
C GLU A 201 -7.85 -19.94 14.11
N LEU A 202 -7.22 -19.68 15.27
CA LEU A 202 -6.09 -18.74 15.43
C LEU A 202 -4.73 -19.45 15.29
N THR A 203 -4.48 -20.06 14.14
CA THR A 203 -3.24 -20.83 13.88
C THR A 203 -1.99 -19.96 13.79
N GLY A 204 -2.14 -18.67 13.48
CA GLY A 204 -1.04 -17.70 13.41
C GLY A 204 -0.55 -17.20 14.76
N VAL A 205 -1.32 -17.40 15.84
CA VAL A 205 -0.93 -16.98 17.20
C VAL A 205 -1.09 -18.17 18.16
N PRO A 206 -0.23 -19.20 18.04
CA PRO A 206 -0.43 -20.50 18.69
C PRO A 206 -0.54 -20.41 20.22
N GLN A 207 0.12 -19.43 20.83
CA GLN A 207 0.07 -19.21 22.29
C GLN A 207 -1.32 -18.77 22.77
N LEU A 208 -2.19 -18.25 21.90
CA LEU A 208 -3.59 -17.96 22.21
C LEU A 208 -4.51 -19.19 22.10
N ALA A 209 -4.03 -20.25 21.45
CA ALA A 209 -4.74 -21.53 21.36
C ALA A 209 -4.49 -22.43 22.58
N GLU A 210 -3.57 -22.06 23.48
CA GLU A 210 -3.31 -22.78 24.71
C GLU A 210 -4.56 -22.81 25.62
N GLU A 211 -4.93 -24.00 26.06
CA GLU A 211 -6.03 -24.20 27.00
C GLU A 211 -5.55 -23.98 28.44
N SER A 212 -5.53 -22.71 28.84
CA SER A 212 -5.29 -22.29 30.22
C SER A 212 -6.51 -21.55 30.76
N PHE A 213 -6.97 -21.94 31.97
CA PHE A 213 -8.04 -21.23 32.67
C PHE A 213 -7.68 -19.77 32.95
N ALA A 214 -6.42 -19.50 33.31
CA ALA A 214 -5.92 -18.14 33.54
C ALA A 214 -6.00 -17.31 32.25
N LEU A 215 -5.48 -17.85 31.13
CA LEU A 215 -5.53 -17.17 29.84
C LEU A 215 -6.97 -16.95 29.34
N ALA A 216 -7.86 -17.91 29.62
CA ALA A 216 -9.28 -17.79 29.31
C ALA A 216 -9.94 -16.62 30.06
N ALA A 217 -9.65 -16.47 31.36
CA ALA A 217 -10.15 -15.37 32.18
C ALA A 217 -9.58 -14.02 31.70
N GLU A 218 -8.27 -13.94 31.46
CA GLU A 218 -7.62 -12.73 30.92
C GLU A 218 -8.21 -12.31 29.57
N ARG A 219 -8.51 -13.28 28.69
CA ARG A 219 -9.17 -13.01 27.40
C ARG A 219 -10.58 -12.44 27.58
N GLN A 220 -11.36 -12.94 28.54
CA GLN A 220 -12.68 -12.37 28.82
C GLN A 220 -12.59 -10.94 29.32
N ILE A 221 -11.63 -10.63 30.19
CA ILE A 221 -11.37 -9.26 30.65
C ILE A 221 -11.05 -8.37 29.45
N TYR A 222 -10.10 -8.78 28.61
CA TYR A 222 -9.74 -8.06 27.39
C TYR A 222 -10.94 -7.81 26.47
N LEU A 223 -11.76 -8.83 26.20
CA LEU A 223 -12.93 -8.68 25.33
C LEU A 223 -13.94 -7.68 25.90
N LYS A 224 -14.16 -7.66 27.22
CA LYS A 224 -15.02 -6.65 27.86
C LYS A 224 -14.43 -5.25 27.74
N THR A 225 -13.13 -5.07 28.00
CA THR A 225 -12.45 -3.78 27.83
C THR A 225 -12.51 -3.28 26.38
N ALA A 226 -12.29 -4.17 25.41
CA ALA A 226 -12.41 -3.84 24.00
C ALA A 226 -13.86 -3.45 23.62
N GLN A 227 -14.87 -3.95 24.35
CA GLN A 227 -16.28 -3.65 24.09
C GLN A 227 -16.59 -2.24 24.55
N GLU A 228 -16.12 -1.88 25.74
CA GLU A 228 -16.23 -0.53 26.30
C GLU A 228 -15.52 0.50 25.43
N LEU A 229 -14.35 0.16 24.87
CA LEU A 229 -13.63 1.00 23.90
C LEU A 229 -14.41 1.23 22.60
N LYS A 230 -15.28 0.30 22.20
CA LYS A 230 -16.11 0.41 21.00
C LYS A 230 -17.37 1.25 21.25
N THR A 231 -17.96 1.12 22.44
CA THR A 231 -19.23 1.79 22.79
C THR A 231 -19.05 3.22 23.25
N ASN A 232 -17.87 3.56 23.77
CA ASN A 232 -17.54 4.91 24.19
C ASN A 232 -16.72 5.59 23.09
N ASP A 233 -17.12 6.80 22.71
CA ASP A 233 -16.46 7.61 21.70
C ASP A 233 -15.04 7.98 22.15
N ARG A 234 -14.04 7.10 21.93
CA ARG A 234 -12.57 7.28 22.11
C ARG A 234 -12.04 7.86 23.45
N ASP A 235 -12.90 8.31 24.35
CA ASP A 235 -12.57 9.17 25.49
C ASP A 235 -12.64 8.47 26.85
N LEU A 236 -13.03 7.18 26.90
CA LEU A 236 -13.16 6.42 28.16
C LEU A 236 -12.07 5.38 28.43
N ALA A 237 -10.87 5.54 27.86
CA ALA A 237 -9.70 4.87 28.43
C ALA A 237 -8.52 5.79 28.79
N PRO A 238 -8.68 6.89 29.54
CA PRO A 238 -7.55 7.63 30.11
C PRO A 238 -6.65 6.75 30.99
N PHE A 239 -7.19 5.67 31.58
CA PHE A 239 -6.45 4.75 32.44
C PHE A 239 -5.70 3.63 31.70
N VAL A 240 -6.07 3.34 30.43
CA VAL A 240 -5.48 2.22 29.66
C VAL A 240 -4.72 2.71 28.41
N SER A 241 -5.12 3.86 27.88
CA SER A 241 -4.48 4.55 26.77
C SER A 241 -3.84 5.82 27.31
N LYS A 242 -2.49 5.88 27.37
CA LYS A 242 -1.74 7.13 27.57
C LYS A 242 -1.83 8.04 26.34
N GLN A 243 -3.01 8.20 25.73
CA GLN A 243 -3.19 9.12 24.62
C GLN A 243 -3.36 10.53 25.17
N GLN A 244 -2.27 11.27 25.16
CA GLN A 244 -2.23 12.66 25.63
C GLN A 244 -2.86 13.66 24.65
N ASN A 245 -3.20 13.26 23.42
CA ASN A 245 -3.66 14.18 22.35
C ASN A 245 -4.86 13.61 21.56
N PRO A 246 -6.00 14.33 21.53
CA PRO A 246 -7.11 14.05 20.62
C PRO A 246 -6.64 14.14 19.16
N GLY A 247 -6.87 13.09 18.37
CA GLY A 247 -6.43 12.99 16.97
C GLY A 247 -5.11 12.24 16.74
N ALA A 248 -4.43 11.80 17.80
CA ALA A 248 -3.30 10.87 17.67
C ALA A 248 -3.76 9.45 17.32
N ASP A 249 -2.98 8.74 16.50
CA ASP A 249 -3.21 7.32 16.19
C ASP A 249 -3.29 6.49 17.49
N PHE A 250 -4.19 5.50 17.52
CA PHE A 250 -4.29 4.53 18.63
C PHE A 250 -2.98 3.76 18.81
N ASP A 251 -2.33 3.93 19.96
CA ASP A 251 -1.11 3.21 20.32
C ASP A 251 -1.46 1.87 20.98
N ILE A 252 -1.51 0.84 20.14
CA ILE A 252 -1.81 -0.53 20.54
C ILE A 252 -0.77 -1.11 21.52
N LEU A 253 0.49 -0.70 21.44
CA LEU A 253 1.52 -1.20 22.35
C LEU A 253 1.38 -0.54 23.73
N ALA A 254 1.06 0.75 23.78
CA ALA A 254 0.73 1.43 25.03
C ALA A 254 -0.51 0.83 25.69
N PHE A 255 -1.54 0.49 24.90
CA PHE A 255 -2.72 -0.23 25.40
C PHE A 255 -2.34 -1.55 26.09
N TRP A 256 -1.59 -2.42 25.42
CA TRP A 256 -1.18 -3.71 26.00
C TRP A 256 -0.20 -3.55 27.17
N ALA A 257 0.63 -2.52 27.18
CA ALA A 257 1.46 -2.20 28.34
C ALA A 257 0.61 -1.80 29.56
N GLY A 258 -0.48 -1.04 29.35
CA GLY A 258 -1.44 -0.67 30.39
C GLY A 258 -2.27 -1.86 30.91
N MET A 259 -2.59 -2.81 30.04
CA MET A 259 -3.35 -4.02 30.40
C MET A 259 -2.55 -5.03 31.24
N LYS A 260 -1.21 -4.88 31.35
CA LYS A 260 -0.32 -5.88 31.97
C LYS A 260 -0.69 -6.27 33.40
N GLN A 261 -1.26 -5.36 34.20
CA GLN A 261 -1.69 -5.69 35.56
C GLN A 261 -2.95 -6.57 35.59
N LEU A 262 -3.85 -6.39 34.63
CA LEU A 262 -5.14 -7.09 34.54
C LEU A 262 -5.05 -8.39 33.74
N THR A 263 -4.17 -8.41 32.74
CA THR A 263 -3.98 -9.53 31.81
C THR A 263 -2.49 -9.79 31.57
N PRO A 264 -1.73 -10.19 32.60
CA PRO A 264 -0.27 -10.30 32.53
C PRO A 264 0.21 -11.27 31.45
N THR A 265 -0.45 -12.42 31.31
CA THR A 265 -0.08 -13.46 30.34
C THR A 265 -0.41 -13.00 28.92
N LEU A 266 -1.63 -12.55 28.70
CA LEU A 266 -2.16 -12.12 27.41
C LEU A 266 -1.46 -10.85 26.92
N SER A 267 -1.17 -9.90 27.80
CA SER A 267 -0.42 -8.68 27.45
C SER A 267 1.01 -9.02 27.01
N SER A 268 1.67 -9.96 27.68
CA SER A 268 2.99 -10.42 27.26
C SER A 268 2.95 -11.08 25.87
N ILE A 269 1.94 -11.91 25.61
CA ILE A 269 1.71 -12.52 24.29
C ILE A 269 1.46 -11.43 23.25
N ALA A 270 0.58 -10.48 23.55
CA ALA A 270 0.19 -9.43 22.61
C ALA A 270 1.38 -8.56 22.19
N LEU A 271 2.16 -8.08 23.16
CA LEU A 271 3.36 -7.27 22.89
C LEU A 271 4.36 -8.03 22.02
N LYS A 272 4.55 -9.33 22.25
CA LYS A 272 5.44 -10.18 21.46
C LYS A 272 5.03 -10.24 19.98
N TYR A 273 3.75 -10.48 19.69
CA TYR A 273 3.28 -10.62 18.31
C TYR A 273 3.08 -9.28 17.60
N LEU A 274 2.64 -8.26 18.33
CA LEU A 274 2.43 -6.93 17.76
C LEU A 274 3.76 -6.26 17.40
N ALA A 275 4.83 -6.49 18.16
CA ALA A 275 6.15 -5.93 17.88
C ALA A 275 6.83 -6.49 16.61
N ILE A 276 6.25 -7.49 15.94
CA ILE A 276 6.84 -8.10 14.74
C ILE A 276 6.88 -7.07 13.58
N PRO A 277 8.07 -6.79 13.01
CA PRO A 277 8.19 -5.88 11.89
C PRO A 277 7.55 -6.48 10.63
N ILE A 278 6.94 -5.62 9.81
CA ILE A 278 6.20 -6.03 8.60
C ILE A 278 7.02 -5.91 7.31
N ASN A 279 8.13 -5.17 7.33
CA ASN A 279 8.99 -4.98 6.18
C ASN A 279 10.40 -5.56 6.43
N SER A 280 11.02 -6.07 5.36
CA SER A 280 12.32 -6.73 5.44
C SER A 280 13.45 -5.76 5.80
N VAL A 281 13.31 -4.47 5.49
CA VAL A 281 14.32 -3.45 5.80
C VAL A 281 14.42 -3.23 7.31
N ASP A 282 13.30 -3.20 8.02
CA ASP A 282 13.27 -3.08 9.47
C ASP A 282 13.72 -4.37 10.15
N ALA A 283 13.43 -5.53 9.54
CA ALA A 283 14.01 -6.80 9.98
C ALA A 283 15.55 -6.80 9.81
N GLU A 284 16.06 -6.41 8.65
CA GLU A 284 17.50 -6.31 8.35
C GLU A 284 18.20 -5.29 9.27
N ARG A 285 17.58 -4.14 9.54
CA ARG A 285 18.09 -3.16 10.50
C ARG A 285 18.11 -3.70 11.92
N SER A 286 17.08 -4.44 12.32
CA SER A 286 17.06 -5.12 13.62
C SER A 286 18.20 -6.13 13.72
N PHE A 287 18.41 -6.95 12.68
CA PHE A 287 19.55 -7.85 12.61
C PHE A 287 20.90 -7.11 12.61
N SER A 288 20.98 -5.92 12.00
CA SER A 288 22.20 -5.09 12.02
C SER A 288 22.49 -4.57 13.43
N HIS A 289 21.49 -4.01 14.12
CA HIS A 289 21.61 -3.60 15.53
C HIS A 289 21.97 -4.76 16.46
N TYR A 290 21.35 -5.92 16.28
CA TYR A 290 21.74 -7.12 17.03
C TYR A 290 23.15 -7.60 16.65
N GLY A 291 23.53 -7.47 15.39
CA GLY A 291 24.87 -7.73 14.89
C GLY A 291 25.91 -6.88 15.62
N ASP A 292 25.66 -5.59 15.83
CA ASP A 292 26.54 -4.71 16.58
C ASP A 292 26.67 -5.16 18.05
N ILE A 293 25.56 -5.53 18.70
CA ILE A 293 25.55 -6.00 20.10
C ILE A 293 26.28 -7.36 20.25
N VAL A 294 26.08 -8.27 19.30
CA VAL A 294 26.65 -9.63 19.32
C VAL A 294 28.12 -9.61 18.89
N SER A 295 28.51 -8.72 17.97
CA SER A 295 29.90 -8.59 17.50
C SER A 295 30.79 -7.83 18.50
N HIS A 296 30.26 -6.85 19.24
CA HIS A 296 31.03 -6.15 20.27
C HIS A 296 31.46 -7.04 21.45
N LYS A 297 30.76 -8.15 21.71
CA LYS A 297 31.14 -9.11 22.77
C LYS A 297 32.28 -10.08 22.40
N ARG A 298 32.82 -10.04 21.17
CA ARG A 298 33.94 -10.91 20.75
C ARG A 298 35.35 -10.33 20.96
N HIS A 299 35.49 -9.17 21.61
CA HIS A 299 36.81 -8.55 21.88
C HIS A 299 37.23 -8.50 23.36
N PHE A 300 36.69 -9.37 24.23
CA PHE A 300 37.26 -9.61 25.56
C PHE A 300 37.69 -11.06 25.70
N SER A 301 38.89 -11.36 25.20
CA SER A 301 39.76 -12.45 25.67
C SER A 301 40.98 -12.53 24.75
N LYS A 302 42.01 -11.74 25.03
CA LYS A 302 43.41 -12.16 25.09
C LYS A 302 44.23 -11.07 25.77
#